data_AF-A0A0D6L7U7-F1
#
_entry.id   AF-A0A0D6L7U7-F1
#
_cell.length_a   1.000
_cell.length_b   1.000
_cell.length_c   1.000
_cell.angle_alpha   90.00
_cell.angle_beta   90.00
_cell.angle_gamma   90.00
#
_symmetry.space_group_name_H-M   'P 1'
#
loop_
_entity.id
_entity.type
_entity.pdbx_description
1 polymer ?
#
loop_
_entity_poly.entity_id
_entity_poly.type
_entity_poly.pdbx_seq_one_letter_code
_entity_poly.pdbx_strand_id
1 'polypeptide(L)'
;MTIGQFAPRFSGYAQQDSQELLAYVLDGLHEDLNRIKVKPYVPDDETLERLEEHEQAEKSWQAYKARNDSIIVDLVHGQLKSTLVCPVCAKVSIKFDPFCFLSVPLPPKEKVRQIVTLIFNTKRRWAKIIVYSIGTGDFSDEVRLLDPAEPIYIEDKTQSLYACQVDHNPNTHKIVVIKCVKYTN
;
A
#
# COMPACT_ATOMS: atom_id res chain seq x y z
N MET A 1 16.29 3.83 -28.35
CA MET A 1 16.47 3.25 -27.00
C MET A 1 16.16 1.77 -27.10
N THR A 2 17.14 0.89 -26.85
CA THR A 2 17.07 -0.56 -27.14
C THR A 2 15.91 -1.25 -26.42
N ILE A 3 15.63 -0.89 -25.17
CA ILE A 3 14.54 -1.47 -24.37
C ILE A 3 13.16 -1.25 -25.03
N GLY A 4 12.93 -0.09 -25.65
CA GLY A 4 11.66 0.22 -26.32
C GLY A 4 11.36 -0.63 -27.55
N GLN A 5 12.36 -1.34 -28.10
CA GLN A 5 12.17 -2.30 -29.20
C GLN A 5 11.61 -3.64 -28.69
N PHE A 6 11.99 -4.04 -27.48
CA PHE A 6 11.55 -5.30 -26.87
C PHE A 6 10.30 -5.11 -26.00
N ALA A 7 10.13 -3.94 -25.37
CA ALA A 7 8.95 -3.55 -24.61
C ALA A 7 8.42 -2.19 -25.11
N PRO A 8 7.44 -2.19 -26.05
CA PRO A 8 6.90 -0.97 -26.65
C PRO A 8 6.33 0.04 -25.64
N ARG A 9 5.89 -0.40 -24.45
CA ARG A 9 5.42 0.50 -23.39
C ARG A 9 6.48 1.50 -22.90
N PHE A 10 7.76 1.16 -23.02
CA PHE A 10 8.87 2.05 -22.68
C PHE A 10 9.38 2.87 -23.87
N SER A 11 8.70 2.86 -25.02
CA SER A 11 9.15 3.57 -26.23
C SER A 11 8.81 5.08 -26.25
N GLY A 12 7.91 5.53 -25.37
CA GLY A 12 7.48 6.93 -25.28
C GLY A 12 8.26 7.77 -24.25
N TYR A 13 7.83 9.02 -24.07
CA TYR A 13 8.38 9.98 -23.09
C TYR A 13 7.49 10.18 -21.87
N ALA A 14 6.46 9.35 -21.69
CA ALA A 14 5.59 9.41 -20.52
C ALA A 14 6.32 8.90 -19.27
N GLN A 15 5.88 9.34 -18.09
CA GLN A 15 6.35 8.79 -16.81
C GLN A 15 6.02 7.30 -16.72
N GLN A 16 6.93 6.52 -16.15
CA GLN A 16 6.83 5.06 -16.01
C GLN A 16 7.16 4.65 -14.59
N ASP A 17 6.66 3.50 -14.16
CA ASP A 17 7.04 2.88 -12.90
C ASP A 17 8.45 2.28 -13.01
N SER A 18 9.37 2.72 -12.16
CA SER A 18 10.74 2.20 -12.11
C SER A 18 10.80 0.72 -11.72
N GLN A 19 9.85 0.25 -10.90
CA GLN A 19 9.79 -1.15 -10.48
C GLN A 19 9.46 -2.05 -11.67
N GLU A 20 8.55 -1.60 -12.53
CA GLU A 20 8.18 -2.33 -13.73
C GLU A 20 9.34 -2.42 -14.72
N LEU A 21 10.05 -1.30 -14.93
CA LEU A 21 11.24 -1.28 -15.77
C LEU A 21 12.32 -2.22 -15.23
N LEU A 22 12.55 -2.21 -13.92
CA LEU A 22 13.54 -3.09 -13.28
C LEU A 22 13.18 -4.56 -13.48
N ALA A 23 11.91 -4.94 -13.26
CA ALA A 23 11.45 -6.30 -13.48
C ALA A 23 11.70 -6.75 -14.92
N TYR A 24 11.38 -5.89 -15.90
CA TYR A 24 11.60 -6.18 -17.32
C TYR A 24 13.08 -6.35 -17.67
N VAL A 25 13.94 -5.48 -17.16
CA VAL A 25 15.39 -5.56 -17.40
C VAL A 25 15.99 -6.82 -16.77
N LEU A 26 15.58 -7.17 -15.55
CA LEU A 26 16.07 -8.37 -14.87
C LEU A 26 15.63 -9.64 -15.59
N ASP A 27 14.40 -9.70 -16.08
CA ASP A 27 13.89 -10.83 -16.86
C ASP A 27 14.64 -10.96 -18.20
N GLY A 28 14.79 -9.85 -18.95
CA GLY A 28 15.56 -9.86 -20.19
C GLY A 28 17.02 -10.29 -20.00
N LEU A 29 17.69 -9.76 -18.97
CA LEU A 29 19.06 -10.17 -18.63
C LEU A 29 19.12 -11.63 -18.17
N HIS A 30 18.12 -12.09 -17.44
CA HIS A 30 18.01 -13.49 -17.02
C HIS A 30 17.96 -14.41 -18.25
N GLU A 31 17.06 -14.13 -19.20
CA GLU A 31 16.86 -14.95 -20.39
C GLU A 31 18.09 -14.94 -21.31
N ASP A 32 18.71 -13.78 -21.54
CA ASP A 32 19.92 -13.67 -22.36
C ASP A 32 21.09 -14.46 -21.74
N LEU A 33 21.23 -14.40 -20.42
CA LEU A 33 22.30 -15.06 -19.67
C LEU A 33 21.92 -16.45 -19.15
N ASN A 34 20.75 -16.97 -19.52
CA ASN A 34 20.31 -18.29 -19.09
C ASN A 34 21.22 -19.36 -19.71
N ARG A 35 21.85 -20.16 -18.85
CA ARG A 35 22.71 -21.29 -19.22
C ARG A 35 21.90 -22.41 -19.86
N ILE A 36 20.60 -22.49 -19.57
CA ILE A 36 19.66 -23.45 -20.13
C ILE A 36 19.03 -22.87 -21.40
N LYS A 37 19.45 -23.37 -22.57
CA LYS A 37 19.00 -22.87 -23.88
C LYS A 37 17.73 -23.52 -24.40
N VAL A 38 17.50 -24.79 -24.04
CA VAL A 38 16.28 -25.52 -24.38
C VAL A 38 15.58 -25.85 -23.07
N LYS A 39 14.48 -25.17 -22.78
CA LYS A 39 13.75 -25.32 -21.51
C LYS A 39 12.99 -26.65 -21.50
N PRO A 40 13.36 -27.62 -20.65
CA PRO A 40 12.62 -28.88 -20.57
C PRO A 40 11.22 -28.64 -20.02
N TYR A 41 10.27 -29.49 -20.43
CA TYR A 41 8.98 -29.58 -19.75
C TYR A 41 9.20 -30.23 -18.39
N VAL A 42 8.76 -29.55 -17.33
CA VAL A 42 8.78 -30.08 -15.97
C VAL A 42 7.32 -30.36 -15.60
N PRO A 43 6.91 -31.63 -15.46
CA PRO A 43 5.55 -31.97 -15.06
C PRO A 43 5.27 -31.55 -13.62
N ASP A 44 4.00 -31.29 -13.32
CA ASP A 44 3.54 -31.11 -11.95
C ASP A 44 3.74 -32.43 -11.18
N ASP A 45 4.55 -32.39 -10.11
CA ASP A 45 4.81 -33.56 -9.27
C ASP A 45 3.73 -33.67 -8.18
N GLU A 46 2.71 -34.49 -8.42
CA GLU A 46 1.64 -34.78 -7.46
C GLU A 46 2.16 -35.44 -6.17
N THR A 47 3.39 -35.94 -6.14
CA THR A 47 3.98 -36.52 -4.93
C THR A 47 4.52 -35.47 -3.97
N LEU A 48 4.69 -34.21 -4.43
CA LEU A 48 5.18 -33.11 -3.60
C LEU A 48 4.34 -32.93 -2.34
N GLU A 49 3.01 -33.00 -2.45
CA GLU A 49 2.10 -32.80 -1.31
C GLU A 49 2.28 -33.84 -0.18
N ARG A 50 2.97 -34.96 -0.46
CA ARG A 50 3.21 -36.04 0.51
C ARG A 50 4.56 -35.93 1.24
N LEU A 51 5.43 -35.03 0.81
CA LEU A 51 6.78 -34.88 1.34
C LEU A 51 6.81 -33.90 2.51
N GLU A 52 7.92 -33.87 3.24
CA GLU A 52 8.15 -32.85 4.24
C GLU A 52 8.37 -31.47 3.59
N GLU A 53 8.03 -30.40 4.31
CA GLU A 53 8.04 -29.04 3.76
C GLU A 53 9.39 -28.63 3.16
N HIS A 54 10.49 -29.00 3.80
CA HIS A 54 11.84 -28.69 3.30
C HIS A 54 12.17 -29.43 1.99
N GLU A 55 11.70 -30.67 1.83
CA GLU A 55 11.89 -31.45 0.61
C GLU A 55 11.03 -30.90 -0.53
N GLN A 56 9.81 -30.44 -0.20
CA GLN A 56 8.93 -29.76 -1.16
C GLN A 56 9.58 -28.48 -1.70
N ALA A 57 10.16 -27.66 -0.81
CA ALA A 57 10.86 -26.44 -1.16
C ALA A 57 12.05 -26.73 -2.09
N GLU A 58 12.90 -27.69 -1.70
CA GLU A 58 14.10 -28.07 -2.45
C GLU A 58 13.75 -28.64 -3.82
N LYS A 59 12.79 -29.58 -3.91
CA LYS A 59 12.34 -30.12 -5.20
C LYS A 59 11.75 -29.04 -6.10
N SER A 60 10.94 -28.14 -5.54
CA SER A 60 10.36 -27.02 -6.30
C SER A 60 11.45 -26.07 -6.81
N TRP A 61 12.51 -25.85 -6.01
CA TRP A 61 13.65 -25.02 -6.42
C TRP A 61 14.49 -25.70 -7.50
N GLN A 62 14.74 -27.01 -7.39
CA GLN A 62 15.43 -27.78 -8.42
C GLN A 62 14.65 -27.80 -9.74
N ALA A 63 13.32 -27.97 -9.68
CA ALA A 63 12.43 -27.86 -10.83
C ALA A 63 12.51 -26.46 -11.49
N TYR A 64 12.56 -25.40 -10.69
CA TYR A 64 12.77 -24.04 -11.19
C TYR A 64 14.15 -23.87 -11.86
N LYS A 65 15.23 -24.30 -11.19
CA LYS A 65 16.60 -24.21 -11.70
C LYS A 65 16.85 -25.07 -12.94
N ALA A 66 16.10 -26.16 -13.12
CA ALA A 66 16.15 -26.99 -14.32
C ALA A 66 15.69 -26.26 -15.60
N ARG A 67 15.08 -25.08 -15.48
CA ARG A 67 14.68 -24.22 -16.60
C ARG A 67 15.36 -22.85 -16.58
N ASN A 68 15.74 -22.40 -15.39
CA ASN A 68 16.22 -21.05 -15.13
C ASN A 68 17.55 -21.10 -14.35
N ASP A 69 18.68 -21.03 -15.07
CA ASP A 69 20.01 -21.01 -14.45
C ASP A 69 20.83 -19.86 -15.02
N SER A 70 21.07 -18.82 -14.24
CA SER A 70 21.81 -17.63 -14.68
C SER A 70 22.38 -16.90 -13.47
N ILE A 71 23.27 -15.94 -13.72
CA ILE A 71 23.79 -15.06 -12.67
C ILE A 71 22.69 -14.24 -11.98
N ILE A 72 21.60 -13.92 -12.68
CA ILE A 72 20.44 -13.21 -12.09
C ILE A 72 19.69 -14.12 -11.12
N VAL A 73 19.59 -15.41 -11.43
CA VAL A 73 19.03 -16.42 -10.51
C VAL A 73 19.91 -16.58 -9.28
N ASP A 74 21.22 -16.65 -9.48
CA ASP A 74 22.17 -16.83 -8.39
C ASP A 74 22.20 -15.63 -7.41
N LEU A 75 21.96 -14.40 -7.89
CA LEU A 75 22.09 -13.18 -7.08
C LEU A 75 20.78 -12.60 -6.55
N VAL A 76 19.69 -12.70 -7.32
CA VAL A 76 18.47 -11.91 -7.09
C VAL A 76 17.26 -12.79 -6.81
N HIS A 77 17.24 -14.02 -7.32
CA HIS A 77 16.08 -14.87 -7.12
C HIS A 77 16.08 -15.54 -5.74
N GLY A 78 14.90 -15.60 -5.14
CA GLY A 78 14.62 -16.40 -3.95
C GLY A 78 13.35 -17.22 -4.13
N GLN A 79 12.89 -17.84 -3.05
CA GLN A 79 11.68 -18.66 -3.03
C GLN A 79 10.74 -18.23 -1.89
N LEU A 80 9.46 -18.08 -2.20
CA LEU A 80 8.38 -17.80 -1.25
C LEU A 80 7.56 -19.07 -1.01
N LYS A 81 7.07 -19.23 0.22
CA LYS A 81 6.08 -20.25 0.56
C LYS A 81 4.68 -19.62 0.54
N SER A 82 3.87 -20.01 -0.42
CA SER A 82 2.49 -19.59 -0.58
C SER A 82 1.55 -20.65 -0.01
N THR A 83 0.80 -20.31 1.05
CA THR A 83 -0.20 -21.21 1.65
C THR A 83 -1.60 -20.68 1.38
N LEU A 84 -2.36 -21.43 0.59
CA LEU A 84 -3.76 -21.14 0.29
C LEU A 84 -4.66 -22.07 1.11
N VAL A 85 -5.59 -21.49 1.86
CA VAL A 85 -6.60 -22.23 2.61
C VAL A 85 -7.96 -21.95 1.99
N CYS A 86 -8.61 -22.99 1.48
CA CYS A 86 -9.96 -22.85 0.94
C CYS A 86 -10.95 -22.54 2.08
N PRO A 87 -11.72 -21.44 2.02
CA PRO A 87 -12.64 -21.06 3.09
C PRO A 87 -13.87 -21.98 3.19
N VAL A 88 -14.15 -22.78 2.16
CA VAL A 88 -15.34 -23.66 2.11
C VAL A 88 -15.01 -25.07 2.60
N CYS A 89 -13.94 -25.68 2.08
CA CYS A 89 -13.59 -27.07 2.38
C CYS A 89 -12.36 -27.23 3.28
N ALA A 90 -11.77 -26.14 3.76
CA ALA A 90 -10.55 -26.12 4.57
C ALA A 90 -9.33 -26.83 3.93
N LYS A 91 -9.38 -27.16 2.63
CA LYS A 91 -8.23 -27.71 1.91
C LYS A 91 -7.09 -26.70 1.95
N VAL A 92 -5.93 -27.15 2.41
CA VAL A 92 -4.67 -26.39 2.41
C VAL A 92 -3.90 -26.79 1.16
N SER A 93 -3.42 -25.79 0.41
CA SER A 93 -2.50 -25.97 -0.72
C SER A 93 -1.28 -25.12 -0.47
N ILE A 94 -0.11 -25.75 -0.49
CA ILE A 94 1.19 -25.10 -0.30
C ILE A 94 1.90 -25.11 -1.65
N LYS A 95 2.41 -23.96 -2.07
CA LYS A 95 3.28 -23.82 -3.25
C LYS A 95 4.54 -23.04 -2.89
N PHE A 96 5.61 -23.35 -3.60
CA PHE A 96 6.88 -22.67 -3.45
C PHE A 96 7.21 -21.91 -4.73
N ASP A 97 7.03 -20.59 -4.67
CA ASP A 97 7.08 -19.73 -5.85
C ASP A 97 8.41 -18.95 -5.90
N PRO A 98 9.12 -18.97 -7.04
CA PRO A 98 10.32 -18.14 -7.22
C PRO A 98 9.93 -16.65 -7.27
N PHE A 99 10.78 -15.77 -6.75
CA PHE A 99 10.62 -14.32 -6.85
C PHE A 99 11.96 -13.64 -7.14
N CYS A 100 11.94 -12.45 -7.76
CA CYS A 100 13.12 -11.60 -7.97
C CYS A 100 12.99 -10.21 -7.33
N PHE A 101 11.84 -9.89 -6.73
CA PHE A 101 11.62 -8.70 -5.93
C PHE A 101 10.44 -8.93 -4.98
N LEU A 102 10.36 -8.14 -3.91
CA LEU A 102 9.26 -8.18 -2.94
C LEU A 102 8.53 -6.84 -2.94
N SER A 103 7.24 -6.88 -3.26
CA SER A 103 6.35 -5.72 -3.09
C SER A 103 5.82 -5.71 -1.67
N VAL A 104 6.29 -4.77 -0.86
CA VAL A 104 5.91 -4.66 0.55
C VAL A 104 4.78 -3.63 0.68
N PRO A 105 3.61 -4.00 1.24
CA PRO A 105 2.54 -3.04 1.46
C PRO A 105 2.96 -2.00 2.50
N LEU A 106 2.61 -0.74 2.25
CA LEU A 106 2.76 0.29 3.27
C LEU A 106 1.78 0.03 4.41
N PRO A 107 2.19 0.28 5.67
CA PRO A 107 1.27 0.24 6.78
C PRO A 107 0.11 1.22 6.53
N PRO A 108 -1.10 0.92 7.04
CA PRO A 108 -2.21 1.85 6.96
C PRO A 108 -1.79 3.18 7.58
N LYS A 109 -2.13 4.30 6.91
CA LYS A 109 -1.75 5.63 7.36
C LYS A 109 -2.13 5.82 8.83
N GLU A 110 -1.17 6.23 9.66
CA GLU A 110 -1.42 6.55 11.05
C GLU A 110 -2.47 7.65 11.14
N LYS A 111 -3.29 7.60 12.19
CA LYS A 111 -4.27 8.66 12.50
C LYS A 111 -3.51 9.96 12.73
N VAL A 112 -3.49 10.86 11.75
CA VAL A 112 -2.84 12.15 11.91
C VAL A 112 -3.63 12.97 12.92
N ARG A 113 -3.02 13.27 14.07
CA ARG A 113 -3.59 14.15 15.08
C ARG A 113 -3.35 15.59 14.65
N GLN A 114 -4.39 16.29 14.22
CA GLN A 114 -4.32 17.72 13.95
C GLN A 114 -4.95 18.51 15.11
N ILE A 115 -4.35 19.63 15.49
CA ILE A 115 -4.80 20.47 16.61
C ILE A 115 -5.26 21.80 16.03
N VAL A 116 -6.57 22.03 16.02
CA VAL A 116 -7.16 23.27 15.52
C VAL A 116 -7.41 24.21 16.71
N THR A 117 -6.64 25.30 16.80
CA THR A 117 -6.83 26.30 17.88
C THR A 117 -7.79 27.38 17.41
N LEU A 118 -8.96 27.48 18.07
CA LEU A 118 -9.95 28.51 17.76
C LEU A 118 -9.83 29.68 18.75
N ILE A 119 -9.74 30.90 18.22
CA ILE A 119 -9.64 32.12 19.01
C ILE A 119 -10.96 32.87 18.91
N PHE A 120 -11.75 32.86 19.99
CA PHE A 120 -12.98 33.65 20.08
C PHE A 120 -12.64 35.06 20.56
N ASN A 121 -13.01 36.08 19.79
CA ASN A 121 -12.86 37.46 20.22
C ASN A 121 -14.21 38.14 20.41
N THR A 122 -14.67 38.19 21.66
CA THR A 122 -15.43 39.36 22.14
C THR A 122 -15.10 39.79 23.57
N LYS A 123 -14.35 39.03 24.39
CA LYS A 123 -13.87 39.46 25.74
C LYS A 123 -12.73 38.59 26.35
N ARG A 124 -11.77 38.12 25.54
CA ARG A 124 -10.58 37.34 25.93
C ARG A 124 -10.84 36.03 26.69
N ARG A 125 -11.35 35.01 25.99
CA ARG A 125 -11.19 33.60 26.41
C ARG A 125 -10.84 32.76 25.18
N TRP A 126 -9.70 32.07 25.23
CA TRP A 126 -9.24 31.16 24.18
C TRP A 126 -9.64 29.73 24.55
N ALA A 127 -10.03 28.93 23.56
CA ALA A 127 -10.37 27.53 23.77
C ALA A 127 -9.59 26.68 22.76
N LYS A 128 -8.78 25.76 23.27
CA LYS A 128 -8.03 24.82 22.44
C LYS A 128 -8.94 23.64 22.10
N ILE A 129 -9.28 23.48 20.82
CA ILE A 129 -10.01 22.31 20.33
C ILE A 129 -9.00 21.35 19.69
N ILE A 130 -9.23 20.05 19.85
CA ILE A 130 -8.43 19.01 19.21
C ILE A 130 -9.38 18.22 18.33
N VAL A 131 -9.20 18.31 17.01
CA VAL A 131 -10.04 17.63 16.04
C VAL A 131 -9.29 16.41 15.52
N TYR A 132 -9.90 15.24 15.63
CA TYR A 132 -9.32 14.02 15.08
C TYR A 132 -9.96 13.79 13.70
N SER A 133 -9.17 13.93 12.64
CA SER A 133 -9.62 13.56 11.28
C SER A 133 -9.21 12.12 10.97
N ILE A 134 -10.10 11.39 10.29
CA ILE A 134 -9.81 10.08 9.70
C ILE A 134 -9.82 10.29 8.19
N GLY A 135 -8.67 10.56 7.59
CA GLY A 135 -8.54 10.75 6.14
C GLY A 135 -7.40 11.67 5.72
N THR A 136 -7.11 11.70 4.41
CA THR A 136 -6.01 12.43 3.75
C THR A 136 -6.34 13.91 3.45
N GLY A 137 -7.20 14.53 4.24
CA GLY A 137 -7.49 15.96 4.10
C GLY A 137 -6.39 16.79 4.78
N ASP A 138 -5.54 17.43 3.99
CA ASP A 138 -4.67 18.51 4.47
C ASP A 138 -5.54 19.74 4.72
N PHE A 139 -6.00 19.91 5.96
CA PHE A 139 -6.60 21.18 6.38
C PHE A 139 -5.52 22.27 6.31
N SER A 140 -5.78 23.34 5.57
CA SER A 140 -4.95 24.54 5.64
C SER A 140 -5.17 25.22 7.00
N ASP A 141 -4.09 25.66 7.64
CA ASP A 141 -4.10 26.47 8.87
C ASP A 141 -4.79 27.83 8.62
N GLU A 142 -6.11 27.85 8.49
CA GLU A 142 -6.89 29.09 8.45
C GLU A 142 -7.44 29.42 9.84
N VAL A 143 -6.88 30.46 10.45
CA VAL A 143 -7.41 31.05 11.68
C VAL A 143 -8.63 31.91 11.31
N ARG A 144 -9.84 31.38 11.54
CA ARG A 144 -11.08 32.16 11.40
C ARG A 144 -11.60 32.58 12.77
N LEU A 145 -11.99 33.85 12.89
CA LEU A 145 -12.73 34.38 14.04
C LEU A 145 -14.17 33.87 13.93
N LEU A 146 -14.66 33.18 14.95
CA LEU A 146 -16.01 32.59 14.94
C LEU A 146 -16.87 33.20 16.04
N ASP A 147 -18.15 33.44 15.74
CA ASP A 147 -19.16 33.86 16.70
C ASP A 147 -19.72 32.61 17.43
N PRO A 148 -19.80 32.57 18.77
CA PRO A 148 -20.28 31.41 19.52
C PRO A 148 -21.71 30.94 19.22
N ALA A 149 -22.52 31.74 18.51
CA ALA A 149 -23.88 31.36 18.12
C ALA A 149 -23.97 30.64 16.76
N GLU A 150 -22.89 30.58 15.98
CA GLU A 150 -22.91 30.03 14.62
C GLU A 150 -22.27 28.65 14.53
N PRO A 151 -22.85 27.71 13.75
CA PRO A 151 -22.22 26.44 13.44
C PRO A 151 -20.91 26.67 12.68
N ILE A 152 -19.86 25.92 13.05
CA ILE A 152 -18.56 26.06 12.41
C ILE A 152 -18.57 25.28 11.10
N TYR A 153 -18.36 25.99 10.00
CA TYR A 153 -18.16 25.39 8.68
C TYR A 153 -16.66 25.28 8.40
N ILE A 154 -16.19 24.04 8.23
CA ILE A 154 -14.80 23.75 7.86
C ILE A 154 -14.81 23.30 6.40
N GLU A 155 -14.03 23.98 5.56
CA GLU A 155 -13.89 23.65 4.14
C GLU A 155 -12.56 22.92 3.93
N ASP A 156 -12.61 21.74 3.33
CA ASP A 156 -11.41 21.00 2.91
C ASP A 156 -10.95 21.50 1.52
N LYS A 157 -9.68 21.27 1.15
CA LYS A 157 -9.13 21.56 -0.19
C LYS A 157 -9.87 20.87 -1.33
N THR A 158 -10.74 19.91 -1.00
CA THR A 158 -11.66 19.21 -1.91
C THR A 158 -13.04 19.87 -2.01
N GLN A 159 -13.23 21.09 -1.49
CA GLN A 159 -14.51 21.82 -1.41
C GLN A 159 -15.62 21.09 -0.61
N SER A 160 -15.25 20.12 0.22
CA SER A 160 -16.19 19.45 1.11
C SER A 160 -16.45 20.33 2.34
N LEU A 161 -17.70 20.73 2.57
CA LEU A 161 -18.11 21.55 3.70
C LEU A 161 -18.52 20.66 4.87
N TYR A 162 -17.93 20.87 6.05
CA TYR A 162 -18.28 20.14 7.27
C TYR A 162 -18.91 21.11 8.27
N ALA A 163 -20.15 20.83 8.71
CA ALA A 163 -20.74 21.55 9.83
C ALA A 163 -20.44 20.81 11.13
N CYS A 164 -19.76 21.48 12.05
CA CYS A 164 -19.33 20.89 13.31
C CYS A 164 -20.10 21.54 14.47
N GLN A 165 -20.89 20.72 15.19
CA GLN A 165 -21.59 21.19 16.39
C GLN A 165 -20.64 21.16 17.58
N VAL A 166 -20.55 22.30 18.24
CA VAL A 166 -19.61 22.57 19.32
C VAL A 166 -20.38 22.61 20.63
N ASP A 167 -20.00 21.76 21.58
CA ASP A 167 -20.61 21.75 22.91
C ASP A 167 -19.57 22.02 24.00
N HIS A 168 -20.00 22.72 25.05
CA HIS A 168 -19.14 23.10 26.15
C HIS A 168 -19.29 22.08 27.27
N ASN A 169 -18.24 21.32 27.56
CA ASN A 169 -18.26 20.41 28.71
C ASN A 169 -17.97 21.20 30.00
N PRO A 170 -18.97 21.40 30.88
CA PRO A 170 -18.81 22.23 32.07
C PRO A 170 -17.79 21.65 33.07
N ASN A 171 -17.60 20.33 33.08
CA ASN A 171 -16.72 19.65 34.04
C ASN A 171 -15.24 19.75 33.68
N THR A 172 -14.92 20.02 32.41
CA THR A 172 -13.52 20.10 31.95
C THR A 172 -13.14 21.46 31.39
N HIS A 173 -14.11 22.38 31.26
CA HIS A 173 -13.95 23.67 30.57
C HIS A 173 -13.33 23.50 29.18
N LYS A 174 -13.58 22.35 28.54
CA LYS A 174 -13.14 22.01 27.20
C LYS A 174 -14.32 22.09 26.26
N ILE A 175 -14.03 22.59 25.08
CA ILE A 175 -14.97 22.60 23.98
C ILE A 175 -14.79 21.29 23.21
N VAL A 176 -15.88 20.54 23.04
CA VAL A 176 -15.90 19.23 22.37
C VAL A 176 -16.68 19.38 21.06
N VAL A 177 -16.07 18.95 19.96
CA VAL A 177 -16.79 18.81 18.68
C VAL A 177 -17.51 17.48 18.72
N ILE A 178 -18.84 17.51 18.77
CA ILE A 178 -19.66 16.30 18.99
C ILE A 178 -20.01 15.62 17.67
N LYS A 179 -20.16 16.38 16.58
CA LYS A 179 -20.62 15.85 15.29
C LYS A 179 -20.14 16.74 14.16
N CYS A 180 -19.33 16.19 13.25
CA CYS A 180 -19.08 16.81 11.94
C CYS A 180 -19.83 15.99 10.89
N VAL A 181 -20.76 16.64 10.19
CA VAL A 181 -21.49 16.02 9.07
C VAL A 181 -20.94 16.59 7.77
N LYS A 182 -20.54 15.71 6.85
CA LYS A 182 -20.12 16.10 5.50
C LYS A 182 -21.35 16.58 4.73
N TYR A 183 -21.35 17.84 4.31
CA TYR A 183 -22.29 18.34 3.32
C TYR A 183 -21.68 18.10 1.94
N THR A 184 -22.25 17.13 1.23
CA THR A 184 -22.11 17.03 -0.22
C THR A 184 -23.28 17.78 -0.83
N ASN A 185 -23.01 18.79 -1.66
CA ASN A 185 -24.01 19.25 -2.63
C ASN A 185 -24.35 18.11 -3.59
#